data_AF-A0A7C6SLQ7-F1
#
_entry.id   AF-A0A7C6SLQ7-F1
#
_cell.length_a   1.000
_cell.length_b   1.000
_cell.length_c   1.000
_cell.angle_alpha   90.00
_cell.angle_beta   90.00
_cell.angle_gamma   90.00
#
_symmetry.space_group_name_H-M   'P 1'
#
loop_
_entity.id
_entity.type
_entity.pdbx_description
1 polymer ?
#
loop_
_entity_poly.entity_id
_entity_poly.type
_entity_poly.pdbx_seq_one_letter_code
_entity_poly.pdbx_strand_id
1 'polypeptide(L)'
;MRASKLIIIINIIILILCIPSFIILNNYLSKNNLDTKEPDATFMPGKNANDNNNLPPQEEEIDESEVEEEEEIEIEIVPEALPSNHNFTWDVLKDSTILENYTRNEFIKFPSYEKYNEIKGVTTFRGNNYRNSASYGYVDVTEKKLEKVWSVKIGYLDSWTGVGWNGQPAIVNWDENLRKKMNLYQEKKNIDNLKEVIYGTLDGKIYFLDLQDGSYTRDPINIGIPIKGSVTVDPRGYPLLYSGQGIDVVNGKRVSIGFRIFSLIDQKLLYFLDGIDTTSYRLWGAFDSNP
;
A
#
# COMPACT_ATOMS: atom_id res chain seq x y z
N MET A 1 0.24 61.14 11.53
CA MET A 1 -0.85 60.73 12.46
C MET A 1 -2.19 60.37 11.80
N ARG A 2 -2.57 60.94 10.63
CA ARG A 2 -3.84 60.62 9.95
C ARG A 2 -3.84 59.28 9.20
N ALA A 3 -2.72 58.89 8.59
CA ALA A 3 -2.62 57.65 7.82
C ALA A 3 -2.69 56.37 8.70
N SER A 4 -2.09 56.36 9.90
CA SER A 4 -2.14 55.17 10.76
C SER A 4 -3.53 54.93 11.37
N LYS A 5 -4.30 56.00 11.65
CA LYS A 5 -5.70 55.88 12.08
C LYS A 5 -6.57 55.28 10.97
N LEU A 6 -6.33 55.64 9.71
CA LEU A 6 -7.06 55.09 8.57
C LEU A 6 -6.78 53.59 8.37
N ILE A 7 -5.51 53.17 8.51
CA ILE A 7 -5.11 51.75 8.40
C ILE A 7 -5.71 50.91 9.53
N ILE A 8 -5.77 51.44 10.76
CA ILE A 8 -6.40 50.75 11.89
C ILE A 8 -7.91 50.60 11.68
N ILE A 9 -8.57 51.65 11.17
CA ILE A 9 -10.02 51.60 10.86
C ILE A 9 -10.30 50.56 9.77
N ILE A 10 -9.50 50.51 8.71
CA ILE A 10 -9.66 49.53 7.63
C ILE A 10 -9.48 48.10 8.16
N ASN A 11 -8.46 47.84 8.98
CA ASN A 11 -8.26 46.51 9.58
C ASN A 11 -9.39 46.11 10.53
N ILE A 12 -9.93 47.06 11.31
CA ILE A 12 -11.12 46.82 12.16
C ILE A 12 -12.34 46.47 11.31
N ILE A 13 -12.57 47.16 10.19
CA ILE A 13 -13.69 46.88 9.30
C ILE A 13 -13.54 45.51 8.64
N ILE A 14 -12.34 45.14 8.21
CA ILE A 14 -12.05 43.80 7.67
C ILE A 14 -12.32 42.73 8.73
N LEU A 15 -11.90 42.95 9.98
CA LEU A 15 -12.15 41.99 11.07
C LEU A 15 -13.64 41.82 11.37
N ILE A 16 -14.39 42.94 11.41
CA ILE A 16 -15.83 42.96 11.67
C ILE A 16 -16.62 42.33 10.51
N LEU A 17 -16.14 42.39 9.28
CA LEU A 17 -16.84 41.80 8.13
C LEU A 17 -16.45 40.33 7.90
N CYS A 18 -15.17 39.98 8.03
CA CYS A 18 -14.69 38.64 7.73
C CYS A 18 -15.13 37.62 8.78
N ILE A 19 -15.12 37.96 10.07
CA ILE A 19 -15.45 37.00 11.13
C ILE A 19 -16.93 36.57 11.05
N PRO A 20 -17.93 37.46 10.96
CA PRO A 20 -19.33 37.06 10.81
C PRO A 20 -19.59 36.36 9.48
N SER A 21 -18.95 36.80 8.39
CA SER A 21 -19.09 36.14 7.08
C SER A 21 -18.56 34.71 7.12
N PHE A 22 -17.45 34.48 7.82
CA PHE A 22 -16.88 33.15 8.01
C PHE A 22 -17.78 32.25 8.88
N ILE A 23 -18.39 32.81 9.93
CA ILE A 23 -19.35 32.08 10.79
C ILE A 23 -20.63 31.73 10.00
N ILE A 24 -21.16 32.67 9.20
CA ILE A 24 -22.33 32.43 8.35
C ILE A 24 -22.02 31.37 7.29
N LEU A 25 -20.86 31.45 6.65
CA LEU A 25 -20.42 30.45 5.67
C LEU A 25 -20.25 29.07 6.30
N ASN A 26 -19.63 28.99 7.49
CA ASN A 26 -19.47 27.74 8.20
C ASN A 26 -20.83 27.13 8.61
N ASN A 27 -21.78 27.95 9.05
CA ASN A 27 -23.13 27.50 9.37
C ASN A 27 -23.92 27.06 8.12
N TYR A 28 -23.71 27.72 6.98
CA TYR A 28 -24.30 27.32 5.70
C TYR A 28 -23.74 25.98 5.21
N LEU A 29 -22.41 25.80 5.26
CA LEU A 29 -21.74 24.55 4.92
C LEU A 29 -22.15 23.42 5.88
N SER A 30 -22.25 23.70 7.18
CA SER A 30 -22.72 22.72 8.16
C SER A 30 -24.18 22.32 7.97
N LYS A 31 -25.06 23.25 7.54
CA LYS A 31 -26.45 22.92 7.20
C LYS A 31 -26.58 22.09 5.92
N ASN A 32 -25.72 22.32 4.94
CA ASN A 32 -25.74 21.57 3.68
C ASN A 32 -25.03 20.20 3.78
N ASN A 33 -24.21 19.99 4.81
CA ASN A 33 -23.59 18.69 5.12
C ASN A 33 -24.46 17.80 6.05
N LEU A 34 -25.72 18.16 6.32
CA LEU A 34 -26.63 17.33 7.11
C LEU A 34 -27.14 16.09 6.35
N ASP A 35 -27.07 16.08 5.02
CA ASP A 35 -27.50 14.94 4.17
C ASP A 35 -26.34 14.09 3.63
N THR A 36 -25.09 14.43 3.93
CA THR A 36 -23.98 13.48 3.76
C THR A 36 -23.98 12.56 4.97
N LYS A 37 -24.80 11.51 4.90
CA LYS A 37 -24.53 10.31 5.70
C LYS A 37 -23.11 9.89 5.36
N GLU A 38 -22.21 9.92 6.34
CA GLU A 38 -21.00 9.10 6.24
C GLU A 38 -21.45 7.69 5.88
N PRO A 39 -20.83 7.02 4.89
CA PRO A 39 -21.19 5.65 4.59
C PRO A 39 -21.04 4.86 5.88
N ASP A 40 -22.14 4.22 6.31
CA ASP A 40 -22.11 3.30 7.44
C ASP A 40 -20.97 2.31 7.19
N ALA A 41 -20.01 2.25 8.10
CA ALA A 41 -18.92 1.27 8.08
C ALA A 41 -19.46 -0.13 8.45
N THR A 42 -20.49 -0.60 7.76
CA THR A 42 -21.20 -1.86 8.06
C THR A 42 -20.78 -3.01 7.17
N PHE A 43 -19.87 -2.82 6.21
CA PHE A 43 -19.16 -3.96 5.63
C PHE A 43 -18.07 -4.45 6.58
N MET A 44 -18.50 -5.26 7.55
CA MET A 44 -17.65 -6.21 8.25
C MET A 44 -17.36 -7.39 7.29
N PRO A 45 -16.11 -7.67 6.92
CA PRO A 45 -15.78 -8.92 6.25
C PRO A 45 -16.04 -10.07 7.23
N GLY A 46 -16.79 -11.09 6.82
CA GLY A 46 -16.94 -12.33 7.58
C GLY A 46 -18.26 -12.56 8.31
N LYS A 47 -19.36 -11.87 7.99
CA LYS A 47 -20.69 -12.20 8.55
C LYS A 47 -21.48 -13.17 7.68
N ASN A 48 -20.93 -14.37 7.47
CA ASN A 48 -21.72 -15.58 7.25
C ASN A 48 -21.45 -16.51 8.44
N ALA A 49 -22.19 -16.29 9.51
CA ALA A 49 -22.29 -17.22 10.64
C ALA A 49 -23.67 -17.03 11.29
N ASN A 50 -24.68 -17.66 10.72
CA ASN A 50 -25.75 -18.23 11.51
C ASN A 50 -25.42 -19.71 11.63
N ASP A 51 -24.65 -20.08 12.65
CA ASP A 51 -24.84 -21.38 13.28
C ASP A 51 -24.30 -21.34 14.70
N ASN A 52 -25.23 -21.14 15.63
CA ASN A 52 -25.04 -21.54 17.02
C ASN A 52 -25.26 -23.05 17.06
N ASN A 53 -24.21 -23.85 17.16
CA ASN A 53 -24.25 -25.13 17.86
C ASN A 53 -22.84 -25.58 18.27
N ASN A 54 -22.64 -25.69 19.58
CA ASN A 54 -21.48 -26.34 20.18
C ASN A 54 -21.53 -27.85 19.90
N LEU A 55 -20.69 -28.36 19.01
CA LEU A 55 -20.22 -29.76 19.04
C LEU A 55 -18.77 -29.86 18.54
N PRO A 56 -17.99 -30.86 19.00
CA PRO A 56 -16.58 -31.00 18.65
C PRO A 56 -16.41 -31.37 17.17
N PRO A 57 -15.26 -31.08 16.55
CA PRO A 57 -15.07 -31.32 15.12
C PRO A 57 -15.01 -32.81 14.85
N GLN A 58 -15.94 -33.30 14.04
CA GLN A 58 -15.82 -34.57 13.35
C GLN A 58 -15.15 -34.29 12.00
N GLU A 59 -14.13 -35.07 11.65
CA GLU A 59 -13.43 -34.98 10.36
C GLU A 59 -14.44 -35.25 9.23
N GLU A 60 -14.81 -34.23 8.46
CA GLU A 60 -15.54 -34.37 7.21
C GLU A 60 -14.53 -34.46 6.05
N GLU A 61 -14.60 -35.57 5.32
CA GLU A 61 -13.93 -35.77 4.04
C GLU A 61 -14.34 -34.66 3.06
N ILE A 62 -13.34 -33.95 2.52
CA ILE A 62 -13.56 -32.91 1.52
C ILE A 62 -13.85 -33.61 0.19
N ASP A 63 -15.08 -33.48 -0.29
CA ASP A 63 -15.49 -33.84 -1.66
C ASP A 63 -14.86 -32.82 -2.64
N GLU A 64 -13.93 -33.29 -3.47
CA GLU A 64 -13.13 -32.49 -4.41
C GLU A 64 -13.91 -31.99 -5.65
N SER A 65 -15.24 -31.82 -5.60
CA SER A 65 -16.05 -31.64 -6.82
C SER A 65 -16.95 -30.41 -6.94
N GLU A 66 -16.72 -29.34 -6.17
CA GLU A 66 -17.35 -28.02 -6.45
C GLU A 66 -16.31 -26.96 -6.85
N VAL A 67 -16.03 -26.91 -8.16
CA VAL A 67 -15.44 -25.72 -8.77
C VAL A 67 -16.55 -24.69 -8.90
N GLU A 68 -16.64 -23.75 -7.96
CA GLU A 68 -17.48 -22.57 -8.11
C GLU A 68 -17.02 -21.78 -9.35
N GLU A 69 -17.81 -21.83 -10.43
CA GLU A 69 -17.66 -20.91 -11.56
C GLU A 69 -17.91 -19.48 -11.05
N GLU A 70 -16.84 -18.69 -10.97
CA GLU A 70 -16.95 -17.25 -10.65
C GLU A 70 -17.81 -16.57 -11.73
N GLU A 71 -19.06 -16.24 -11.40
CA GLU A 71 -19.93 -15.46 -12.27
C GLU A 71 -19.24 -14.14 -12.67
N GLU A 72 -19.08 -13.94 -13.97
CA GLU A 72 -18.47 -12.73 -14.50
C GLU A 72 -19.45 -11.57 -14.31
N ILE A 73 -19.19 -10.72 -13.31
CA ILE A 73 -20.00 -9.55 -13.04
C ILE A 73 -19.85 -8.58 -14.21
N GLU A 74 -20.87 -8.51 -15.07
CA GLU A 74 -20.93 -7.52 -16.13
C GLU A 74 -21.20 -6.14 -15.49
N ILE A 75 -20.17 -5.29 -15.47
CA ILE A 75 -20.26 -3.96 -14.87
C ILE A 75 -20.97 -3.04 -15.87
N GLU A 76 -22.23 -2.68 -15.58
CA GLU A 76 -22.92 -1.64 -16.34
C GLU A 76 -22.37 -0.26 -15.94
N ILE A 77 -21.63 0.37 -16.87
CA ILE A 77 -21.10 1.72 -16.68
C ILE A 77 -22.22 2.70 -16.99
N VAL A 78 -22.66 3.48 -15.98
CA VAL A 78 -23.65 4.54 -16.18
C VAL A 78 -23.17 5.52 -17.27
N PRO A 79 -23.99 5.83 -18.29
CA PRO A 79 -23.55 6.62 -19.43
C PRO A 79 -22.89 7.95 -19.05
N GLU A 80 -23.35 8.60 -17.97
CA GLU A 80 -22.82 9.88 -17.47
C GLU A 80 -21.35 9.80 -17.07
N ALA A 81 -20.88 8.64 -16.59
CA ALA A 81 -19.50 8.42 -16.15
C ALA A 81 -18.52 8.15 -17.32
N LEU A 82 -19.00 8.11 -18.56
CA LEU A 82 -18.14 7.90 -19.72
C LEU A 82 -17.15 9.08 -19.88
N PRO A 83 -15.85 8.82 -20.11
CA PRO A 83 -14.84 9.87 -20.29
C PRO A 83 -15.21 10.92 -21.36
N SER A 84 -15.95 10.51 -22.39
CA SER A 84 -16.46 11.37 -23.46
C SER A 84 -17.36 12.50 -22.95
N ASN A 85 -18.04 12.32 -21.81
CA ASN A 85 -18.90 13.35 -21.22
C ASN A 85 -18.13 14.38 -20.40
N HIS A 86 -16.84 14.15 -20.16
CA HIS A 86 -15.98 15.00 -19.33
C HIS A 86 -14.84 15.65 -20.13
N ASN A 87 -14.88 15.59 -21.46
CA ASN A 87 -13.83 16.10 -22.35
C ASN A 87 -12.43 15.54 -22.04
N PHE A 88 -12.36 14.31 -21.50
CA PHE A 88 -11.07 13.64 -21.32
C PHE A 88 -10.55 13.15 -22.66
N THR A 89 -9.28 13.44 -22.93
CA THR A 89 -8.52 12.91 -24.07
C THR A 89 -7.41 12.00 -23.54
N TRP A 90 -7.09 10.96 -24.29
CA TRP A 90 -6.01 10.03 -23.97
C TRP A 90 -5.37 9.53 -25.27
N ASP A 91 -4.09 9.21 -25.17
CA ASP A 91 -3.31 8.57 -26.23
C ASP A 91 -2.75 7.26 -25.70
N VAL A 92 -2.70 6.21 -26.54
CA VAL A 92 -1.92 5.01 -26.24
C VAL A 92 -0.64 5.06 -27.06
N LEU A 93 0.49 4.93 -26.37
CA LEU A 93 1.79 4.96 -26.99
C LEU A 93 2.47 3.60 -26.93
N LYS A 94 3.19 3.25 -27.99
CA LYS A 94 4.18 2.17 -28.02
C LYS A 94 5.45 2.71 -28.63
N ASP A 95 6.57 2.59 -27.91
CA ASP A 95 7.87 3.09 -28.35
C ASP A 95 7.82 4.57 -28.79
N SER A 96 7.17 5.41 -27.98
CA SER A 96 6.92 6.85 -28.24
C SER A 96 6.04 7.18 -29.47
N THR A 97 5.40 6.19 -30.08
CA THR A 97 4.49 6.38 -31.22
C THR A 97 3.05 6.23 -30.76
N ILE A 98 2.20 7.21 -31.06
CA ILE A 98 0.76 7.15 -30.78
C ILE A 98 0.14 6.06 -31.68
N LEU A 99 -0.60 5.16 -31.06
CA LEU A 99 -1.35 4.11 -31.73
C LEU A 99 -2.83 4.51 -31.80
N GLU A 100 -3.41 4.47 -33.00
CA GLU A 100 -4.85 4.71 -33.18
C GLU A 100 -5.69 3.54 -32.62
N ASN A 101 -5.16 2.32 -32.69
CA ASN A 101 -5.81 1.12 -32.17
C ASN A 101 -4.77 0.27 -31.42
N TYR A 102 -5.08 -0.12 -30.19
CA TYR A 102 -4.28 -1.05 -29.42
C TYR A 102 -5.15 -2.16 -28.87
N THR A 103 -4.75 -3.40 -29.13
CA THR A 103 -5.31 -4.59 -28.51
C THR A 103 -4.15 -5.36 -27.91
N ARG A 104 -4.22 -5.69 -26.62
CA ARG A 104 -3.21 -6.51 -25.97
C ARG A 104 -3.36 -7.96 -26.45
N ASN A 105 -2.25 -8.61 -26.74
CA ASN A 105 -2.25 -10.02 -27.17
C ASN A 105 -2.75 -10.97 -26.07
N GLU A 106 -2.50 -10.63 -24.81
CA GLU A 106 -2.85 -11.43 -23.64
C GLU A 106 -3.79 -10.67 -22.72
N PHE A 107 -4.82 -11.34 -22.23
CA PHE A 107 -5.71 -10.76 -21.23
C PHE A 107 -5.05 -10.82 -19.84
N ILE A 108 -5.05 -9.70 -19.12
CA ILE A 108 -4.56 -9.66 -17.73
C ILE A 108 -5.79 -9.75 -16.82
N LYS A 109 -5.97 -10.90 -16.17
CA LYS A 109 -6.98 -11.12 -15.13
C LYS A 109 -6.27 -11.37 -13.81
N PHE A 110 -6.75 -10.71 -12.76
CA PHE A 110 -6.37 -11.07 -11.39
C PHE A 110 -7.50 -11.90 -10.79
N PRO A 111 -7.18 -12.89 -9.94
CA PRO A 111 -8.20 -13.62 -9.21
C PRO A 111 -8.91 -12.71 -8.19
N SER A 112 -10.00 -13.22 -7.61
CA SER A 112 -10.65 -12.58 -6.46
C SER A 112 -9.66 -12.35 -5.31
N TYR A 113 -10.01 -11.42 -4.41
CA TYR A 113 -9.13 -11.08 -3.28
C TYR A 113 -8.83 -12.26 -2.35
N GLU A 114 -9.69 -13.29 -2.35
CA GLU A 114 -9.57 -14.53 -1.56
C GLU A 114 -8.51 -15.47 -2.14
N LYS A 115 -8.41 -15.52 -3.48
CA LYS A 115 -7.44 -16.32 -4.23
C LYS A 115 -6.19 -15.52 -4.62
N TYR A 116 -6.08 -14.26 -4.19
CA TYR A 116 -4.98 -13.38 -4.59
C TYR A 116 -3.63 -13.83 -4.04
N ASN A 117 -3.57 -14.28 -2.79
CA ASN A 117 -2.32 -14.69 -2.14
C ASN A 117 -2.25 -16.21 -1.96
N GLU A 118 -1.19 -16.83 -2.48
CA GLU A 118 -0.80 -18.20 -2.17
C GLU A 118 0.06 -18.29 -0.90
N ILE A 119 0.71 -17.18 -0.53
CA ILE A 119 1.53 -17.08 0.69
C ILE A 119 0.73 -16.51 1.87
N LYS A 120 0.93 -17.10 3.06
CA LYS A 120 0.30 -16.66 4.30
C LYS A 120 0.90 -15.32 4.76
N GLY A 121 0.04 -14.35 5.06
CA GLY A 121 0.43 -13.05 5.61
C GLY A 121 -0.20 -11.86 4.88
N VAL A 122 0.43 -10.69 5.04
CA VAL A 122 0.10 -9.44 4.35
C VAL A 122 1.23 -9.13 3.38
N THR A 123 1.05 -9.47 2.11
CA THR A 123 2.10 -9.38 1.07
C THR A 123 2.28 -7.97 0.52
N THR A 124 1.26 -7.14 0.61
CA THR A 124 1.17 -5.84 -0.07
C THR A 124 0.37 -4.83 0.76
N PHE A 125 0.28 -3.57 0.33
CA PHE A 125 -0.52 -2.56 1.03
C PHE A 125 -1.98 -2.98 1.12
N ARG A 126 -2.48 -3.15 2.36
CA ARG A 126 -3.81 -3.69 2.65
C ARG A 126 -4.07 -5.08 2.06
N GLY A 127 -2.99 -5.86 1.91
CA GLY A 127 -2.97 -7.32 1.78
C GLY A 127 -3.36 -7.94 0.46
N ASN A 128 -4.10 -7.27 -0.43
CA ASN A 128 -4.47 -7.84 -1.74
C ASN A 128 -4.77 -6.75 -2.78
N ASN A 129 -5.11 -7.18 -4.00
CA ASN A 129 -5.50 -6.31 -5.11
C ASN A 129 -6.72 -5.41 -4.82
N TYR A 130 -7.61 -5.82 -3.92
CA TYR A 130 -8.80 -5.03 -3.54
C TYR A 130 -8.52 -4.08 -2.37
N ARG A 131 -7.33 -4.19 -1.76
CA ARG A 131 -6.89 -3.39 -0.62
C ARG A 131 -7.85 -3.48 0.56
N ASN A 132 -8.41 -4.66 0.83
CA ASN A 132 -9.42 -4.86 1.88
C ASN A 132 -8.95 -5.77 3.04
N SER A 133 -7.71 -6.24 3.05
CA SER A 133 -7.18 -7.18 4.06
C SER A 133 -5.89 -6.68 4.70
N ALA A 134 -5.98 -5.67 5.58
CA ALA A 134 -4.80 -5.09 6.24
C ALA A 134 -4.18 -5.96 7.35
N SER A 135 -4.74 -7.13 7.63
CA SER A 135 -4.26 -8.08 8.63
C SER A 135 -4.38 -9.52 8.14
N TYR A 136 -3.74 -10.46 8.83
CA TYR A 136 -3.83 -11.88 8.53
C TYR A 136 -4.04 -12.68 9.83
N GLY A 137 -5.10 -13.49 9.87
CA GLY A 137 -5.50 -14.28 11.04
C GLY A 137 -6.23 -13.50 12.12
N TYR A 138 -6.56 -14.19 13.21
CA TYR A 138 -7.26 -13.65 14.37
C TYR A 138 -6.41 -13.82 15.63
N VAL A 139 -6.68 -13.01 16.65
CA VAL A 139 -6.06 -13.13 17.97
C VAL A 139 -7.12 -12.93 19.04
N ASP A 140 -7.05 -13.74 20.10
CA ASP A 140 -7.91 -13.59 21.26
C ASP A 140 -7.42 -12.45 22.14
N VAL A 141 -8.16 -11.34 22.15
CA VAL A 141 -7.83 -10.15 22.95
C VAL A 141 -8.65 -10.15 24.24
N THR A 142 -8.14 -10.82 25.26
CA THR A 142 -8.79 -10.93 26.57
C THR A 142 -8.63 -9.67 27.42
N GLU A 143 -7.40 -9.17 27.54
CA GLU A 143 -7.07 -8.05 28.44
C GLU A 143 -7.37 -6.66 27.87
N LYS A 144 -7.56 -6.54 26.55
CA LYS A 144 -7.79 -5.26 25.83
C LYS A 144 -6.73 -4.19 26.13
N LYS A 145 -5.49 -4.61 26.33
CA LYS A 145 -4.32 -3.75 26.54
C LYS A 145 -3.33 -3.90 25.38
N LEU A 146 -2.58 -2.84 25.13
CA LEU A 146 -1.45 -2.84 24.21
C LEU A 146 -0.17 -2.64 25.00
N GLU A 147 0.84 -3.43 24.67
CA GLU A 147 2.19 -3.24 25.17
C GLU A 147 3.20 -3.23 24.02
N LYS A 148 4.33 -2.56 24.24
CA LYS A 148 5.43 -2.57 23.28
C LYS A 148 6.26 -3.83 23.49
N VAL A 149 6.14 -4.80 22.57
CA VAL A 149 6.90 -6.05 22.61
C VAL A 149 8.37 -5.84 22.25
N TRP A 150 8.63 -5.09 21.17
CA TRP A 150 9.99 -4.75 20.73
C TRP A 150 10.00 -3.43 19.97
N SER A 151 11.20 -2.91 19.73
CA SER A 151 11.41 -1.71 18.89
C SER A 151 12.78 -1.76 18.24
N VAL A 152 12.84 -1.44 16.95
CA VAL A 152 14.10 -1.38 16.19
C VAL A 152 14.42 0.06 15.83
N LYS A 153 15.67 0.46 16.06
CA LYS A 153 16.18 1.76 15.62
C LYS A 153 16.64 1.65 14.17
N ILE A 154 16.11 2.51 13.30
CA ILE A 154 16.55 2.67 11.91
C ILE A 154 17.39 3.93 11.73
N GLY A 155 17.98 4.10 10.56
CA GLY A 155 18.89 5.20 10.27
C GLY A 155 18.20 6.48 9.79
N TYR A 156 19.00 7.28 9.09
CA TYR A 156 18.58 8.45 8.36
C TYR A 156 19.41 8.56 7.07
N LEU A 157 18.85 9.27 6.09
CA LEU A 157 19.50 9.62 4.84
C LEU A 157 19.14 11.08 4.54
N ASP A 158 20.11 11.98 4.64
CA ASP A 158 19.90 13.43 4.65
C ASP A 158 18.94 13.84 5.78
N SER A 159 17.84 14.52 5.44
CA SER A 159 16.72 14.84 6.32
C SER A 159 15.66 13.74 6.39
N TRP A 160 15.78 12.68 5.60
CA TRP A 160 14.82 11.58 5.55
C TRP A 160 15.12 10.56 6.65
N THR A 161 14.10 10.24 7.45
CA THR A 161 14.20 9.26 8.53
C THR A 161 12.84 8.63 8.80
N GLY A 162 12.84 7.47 9.44
CA GLY A 162 11.61 6.82 9.84
C GLY A 162 10.90 6.12 8.68
N VAL A 163 9.59 5.99 8.86
CA VAL A 163 8.65 5.33 7.93
C VAL A 163 7.41 6.18 7.68
N GLY A 164 7.46 7.50 7.96
CA GLY A 164 6.27 8.35 8.03
C GLY A 164 5.52 8.54 6.71
N TRP A 165 6.22 8.40 5.57
CA TRP A 165 5.65 8.46 4.21
C TRP A 165 5.64 7.09 3.54
N ASN A 166 5.86 6.05 4.33
CA ASN A 166 5.99 4.68 3.88
C ASN A 166 4.69 3.97 4.21
N GLY A 167 4.32 3.03 3.36
CA GLY A 167 3.10 2.28 3.59
C GLY A 167 3.26 1.26 4.71
N GLN A 168 2.23 0.43 4.88
CA GLN A 168 2.27 -0.75 5.74
C GLN A 168 3.46 -1.68 5.39
N PRO A 169 4.16 -2.29 6.36
CA PRO A 169 5.15 -3.32 6.09
C PRO A 169 4.49 -4.58 5.51
N ALA A 170 5.21 -5.28 4.63
CA ALA A 170 4.82 -6.65 4.29
C ALA A 170 5.17 -7.57 5.46
N ILE A 171 4.29 -8.51 5.79
CA ILE A 171 4.51 -9.51 6.83
C ILE A 171 4.18 -10.86 6.23
N VAL A 172 5.18 -11.71 6.08
CA VAL A 172 5.05 -12.97 5.35
C VAL A 172 5.48 -14.14 6.20
N ASN A 173 4.71 -15.21 6.13
CA ASN A 173 5.06 -16.48 6.74
C ASN A 173 5.61 -17.41 5.67
N TRP A 174 6.91 -17.68 5.77
CA TRP A 174 7.63 -18.41 4.74
C TRP A 174 7.48 -19.92 4.88
N ASP A 175 7.22 -20.58 3.75
CA ASP A 175 7.39 -22.02 3.61
C ASP A 175 8.81 -22.44 3.99
N GLU A 176 8.93 -23.60 4.65
CA GLU A 176 10.20 -24.12 5.16
C GLU A 176 11.23 -24.37 4.05
N ASN A 177 10.79 -24.95 2.92
CA ASN A 177 11.70 -25.26 1.81
C ASN A 177 12.21 -24.00 1.14
N LEU A 178 11.38 -22.97 1.03
CA LEU A 178 11.81 -21.67 0.52
C LEU A 178 12.79 -21.00 1.49
N ARG A 179 12.49 -21.00 2.78
CA ARG A 179 13.33 -20.44 3.85
C ARG A 179 14.75 -20.98 3.85
N LYS A 180 14.92 -22.29 3.65
CA LYS A 180 16.23 -22.94 3.59
C LYS A 180 17.10 -22.41 2.43
N LYS A 181 16.47 -22.02 1.31
CA LYS A 181 17.14 -21.50 0.11
C LYS A 181 17.50 -20.02 0.23
N MET A 182 16.80 -19.26 1.06
CA MET A 182 17.05 -17.83 1.26
C MET A 182 18.35 -17.55 2.05
N ASN A 183 18.88 -16.35 1.90
CA ASN A 183 20.06 -15.83 2.61
C ASN A 183 19.77 -15.36 4.04
N LEU A 184 18.85 -16.04 4.72
CA LEU A 184 18.60 -15.82 6.14
C LEU A 184 19.81 -16.20 6.99
N TYR A 185 19.97 -15.54 8.13
CA TYR A 185 20.90 -15.99 9.16
C TYR A 185 20.56 -17.41 9.61
N GLN A 186 21.59 -18.16 10.00
CA GLN A 186 21.49 -19.60 10.19
C GLN A 186 20.48 -19.99 11.27
N GLU A 187 20.41 -19.21 12.35
CA GLU A 187 19.47 -19.36 13.45
C GLU A 187 18.02 -19.09 13.03
N LYS A 188 17.80 -18.24 12.03
CA LYS A 188 16.48 -17.86 11.52
C LYS A 188 15.93 -18.87 10.52
N LYS A 189 16.79 -19.61 9.81
CA LYS A 189 16.38 -20.69 8.88
C LYS A 189 15.61 -21.81 9.57
N ASN A 190 15.88 -22.06 10.85
CA ASN A 190 15.34 -23.18 11.61
C ASN A 190 14.16 -22.81 12.53
N ILE A 191 13.71 -21.55 12.52
CA ILE A 191 12.54 -21.12 13.31
C ILE A 191 11.27 -21.63 12.64
N ASP A 192 10.59 -22.57 13.27
CA ASP A 192 9.27 -23.00 12.81
C ASP A 192 8.31 -21.82 12.72
N ASN A 193 7.58 -21.76 11.61
CA ASN A 193 6.58 -20.72 11.38
C ASN A 193 7.14 -19.26 11.45
N LEU A 194 8.39 -19.03 11.02
CA LEU A 194 8.98 -17.69 10.95
C LEU A 194 8.05 -16.72 10.19
N LYS A 195 7.74 -15.59 10.82
CA LYS A 195 7.00 -14.46 10.25
C LYS A 195 7.98 -13.31 10.05
N GLU A 196 8.34 -13.04 8.82
CA GLU A 196 9.30 -11.98 8.48
C GLU A 196 8.54 -10.69 8.16
N VAL A 197 8.89 -9.61 8.86
CA VAL A 197 8.49 -8.24 8.58
C VAL A 197 9.48 -7.65 7.58
N ILE A 198 8.99 -7.20 6.44
CA ILE A 198 9.78 -6.56 5.39
C ILE A 198 9.30 -5.12 5.24
N TYR A 199 10.20 -4.17 5.49
CA TYR A 199 9.83 -2.75 5.54
C TYR A 199 10.83 -1.89 4.79
N GLY A 200 10.40 -1.28 3.69
CA GLY A 200 11.13 -0.19 3.05
C GLY A 200 11.04 1.09 3.90
N THR A 201 12.18 1.76 4.10
CA THR A 201 12.33 2.90 5.01
C THR A 201 12.88 4.14 4.29
N LEU A 202 12.67 5.31 4.90
CA LEU A 202 13.11 6.59 4.35
C LEU A 202 14.63 6.81 4.44
N ASP A 203 15.34 6.02 5.24
CA ASP A 203 16.81 6.01 5.26
C ASP A 203 17.44 5.22 4.10
N GLY A 204 16.60 4.77 3.16
CA GLY A 204 17.00 4.13 1.91
C GLY A 204 17.38 2.66 2.04
N LYS A 205 16.84 1.98 3.04
CA LYS A 205 17.02 0.56 3.25
C LYS A 205 15.69 -0.19 3.23
N ILE A 206 15.77 -1.49 2.97
CA ILE A 206 14.68 -2.43 3.24
C ILE A 206 15.13 -3.33 4.38
N TYR A 207 14.41 -3.26 5.48
CA TYR A 207 14.66 -4.03 6.68
C TYR A 207 13.92 -5.36 6.65
N PHE A 208 14.55 -6.41 7.19
CA PHE A 208 14.01 -7.76 7.31
C PHE A 208 14.12 -8.18 8.77
N LEU A 209 12.97 -8.29 9.44
CA LEU A 209 12.90 -8.46 10.91
C LEU A 209 12.02 -9.66 11.24
N ASP A 210 12.34 -10.34 12.33
CA ASP A 210 11.48 -11.38 12.90
C ASP A 210 10.34 -10.70 13.67
N LEU A 211 9.10 -11.02 13.32
CA LEU A 211 7.92 -10.45 13.97
C LEU A 211 7.89 -10.75 15.49
N GLN A 212 8.50 -11.85 15.92
CA GLN A 212 8.46 -12.29 17.31
C GLN A 212 9.29 -11.40 18.24
N ASP A 213 10.48 -11.01 17.82
CA ASP A 213 11.47 -10.35 18.70
C ASP A 213 12.09 -9.07 18.11
N GLY A 214 11.78 -8.74 16.85
CA GLY A 214 12.33 -7.58 16.15
C GLY A 214 13.80 -7.70 15.74
N SER A 215 14.43 -8.86 15.94
CA SER A 215 15.80 -9.10 15.49
C SER A 215 15.85 -9.25 13.96
N TYR A 216 17.02 -8.97 13.38
CA TYR A 216 17.21 -9.09 11.94
C TYR A 216 17.14 -10.55 11.51
N THR A 217 16.41 -10.83 10.43
CA THR A 217 16.41 -12.15 9.79
C THR A 217 17.55 -12.33 8.79
N ARG A 218 18.06 -11.20 8.28
CA ARG A 218 19.16 -11.03 7.34
C ARG A 218 19.57 -9.55 7.29
N ASP A 219 20.66 -9.25 6.59
CA ASP A 219 21.11 -7.88 6.39
C ASP A 219 20.06 -7.04 5.63
N PRO A 220 19.90 -5.74 5.91
CA PRO A 220 19.03 -4.88 5.10
C PRO A 220 19.53 -4.74 3.66
N ILE A 221 18.60 -4.65 2.70
CA ILE A 221 18.96 -4.18 1.34
C ILE A 221 19.23 -2.69 1.44
N ASN A 222 20.44 -2.24 1.13
CA ASN A 222 20.79 -0.83 1.11
C ASN A 222 20.70 -0.27 -0.32
N ILE A 223 19.63 0.48 -0.60
CA ILE A 223 19.42 1.17 -1.87
C ILE A 223 20.12 2.53 -1.87
N GLY A 224 20.25 3.14 -0.69
CA GLY A 224 20.83 4.48 -0.52
C GLY A 224 19.93 5.60 -1.04
N ILE A 225 18.63 5.33 -1.21
CA ILE A 225 17.63 6.28 -1.70
C ILE A 225 16.32 6.05 -0.94
N PRO A 226 15.63 7.10 -0.44
CA PRO A 226 14.41 6.94 0.34
C PRO A 226 13.35 6.14 -0.40
N ILE A 227 12.86 5.09 0.26
CA ILE A 227 11.77 4.26 -0.24
C ILE A 227 10.46 4.88 0.22
N LYS A 228 9.51 5.05 -0.71
CA LYS A 228 8.18 5.58 -0.43
C LYS A 228 7.12 4.57 -0.85
N GLY A 229 6.05 4.47 -0.07
CA GLY A 229 5.02 3.44 -0.24
C GLY A 229 5.34 2.10 0.44
N SER A 230 4.46 1.12 0.27
CA SER A 230 4.65 -0.25 0.78
C SER A 230 5.44 -1.08 -0.22
N VAL A 231 6.36 -1.90 0.28
CA VAL A 231 6.92 -2.99 -0.53
C VAL A 231 5.85 -4.06 -0.78
N THR A 232 5.99 -4.80 -1.88
CA THR A 232 5.13 -5.95 -2.20
C THR A 232 5.97 -7.21 -2.32
N VAL A 233 5.57 -8.28 -1.64
CA VAL A 233 6.06 -9.65 -1.90
C VAL A 233 5.16 -10.27 -2.96
N ASP A 234 5.73 -11.02 -3.91
CA ASP A 234 4.92 -11.67 -4.95
C ASP A 234 3.84 -12.57 -4.31
N PRO A 235 2.55 -12.28 -4.60
CA PRO A 235 1.46 -12.95 -3.92
C PRO A 235 1.35 -14.43 -4.32
N ARG A 236 1.97 -14.85 -5.42
CA ARG A 236 2.06 -16.25 -5.87
C ARG A 236 3.15 -17.05 -5.14
N GLY A 237 3.77 -16.48 -4.12
CA GLY A 237 4.81 -17.15 -3.32
C GLY A 237 6.19 -17.22 -3.99
N TYR A 238 6.38 -16.61 -5.17
CA TYR A 238 7.72 -16.44 -5.72
C TYR A 238 8.55 -15.55 -4.77
N PRO A 239 9.85 -15.85 -4.57
CA PRO A 239 10.72 -15.07 -3.70
C PRO A 239 11.16 -13.77 -4.40
N LEU A 240 10.20 -12.92 -4.75
CA LEU A 240 10.40 -11.63 -5.36
C LEU A 240 9.87 -10.53 -4.43
N LEU A 241 10.61 -9.43 -4.38
CA LEU A 241 10.25 -8.24 -3.65
C LEU A 241 10.22 -7.04 -4.60
N TYR A 242 9.13 -6.32 -4.54
CA TYR A 242 8.83 -5.15 -5.35
C TYR A 242 8.94 -3.90 -4.49
N SER A 243 9.68 -2.90 -4.95
CA SER A 243 9.86 -1.64 -4.23
C SER A 243 9.87 -0.47 -5.19
N GLY A 244 9.02 0.50 -4.90
CA GLY A 244 9.05 1.82 -5.53
C GLY A 244 9.93 2.81 -4.75
N GLN A 245 10.05 4.02 -5.30
CA GLN A 245 10.69 5.16 -4.66
C GLN A 245 10.01 6.45 -5.12
N GLY A 246 10.19 7.52 -4.38
CA GLY A 246 9.68 8.84 -4.78
C GLY A 246 10.60 10.02 -4.73
N ILE A 247 11.83 9.77 -4.28
CA ILE A 247 12.83 10.81 -4.15
C ILE A 247 13.92 10.52 -5.18
N ASP A 248 14.23 11.53 -5.99
CA ASP A 248 15.26 11.52 -7.03
C ASP A 248 16.43 12.46 -6.69
N VAL A 249 16.52 12.92 -5.43
CA VAL A 249 17.63 13.71 -4.90
C VAL A 249 18.08 13.15 -3.55
N VAL A 250 19.36 12.82 -3.46
CA VAL A 250 20.01 12.39 -2.21
C VAL A 250 21.33 13.16 -2.07
N ASN A 251 21.59 13.74 -0.90
CA ASN A 251 22.72 14.62 -0.59
C ASN A 251 22.91 15.73 -1.63
N GLY A 252 21.81 16.31 -2.13
CA GLY A 252 21.82 17.34 -3.17
C GLY A 252 22.21 16.85 -4.57
N LYS A 253 22.34 15.54 -4.77
CA LYS A 253 22.67 14.92 -6.07
C LYS A 253 21.48 14.16 -6.64
N ARG A 254 21.30 14.25 -7.95
CA ARG A 254 20.29 13.44 -8.65
C ARG A 254 20.66 11.96 -8.59
N VAL A 255 19.67 11.13 -8.34
CA VAL A 255 19.76 9.66 -8.35
C VAL A 255 18.71 9.08 -9.30
N SER A 256 18.90 7.84 -9.74
CA SER A 256 17.89 7.16 -10.55
C SER A 256 16.57 7.05 -9.78
N ILE A 257 15.46 7.25 -10.48
CA ILE A 257 14.09 7.16 -9.94
C ILE A 257 13.32 6.08 -10.67
N GLY A 258 12.64 5.20 -9.93
CA GLY A 258 11.95 4.09 -10.57
C GLY A 258 11.55 2.98 -9.62
N PHE A 259 11.22 1.86 -10.25
CA PHE A 259 10.72 0.66 -9.63
C PHE A 259 11.77 -0.47 -9.65
N ARG A 260 11.83 -1.26 -8.59
CA ARG A 260 12.82 -2.34 -8.43
C ARG A 260 12.14 -3.67 -8.14
N ILE A 261 12.73 -4.73 -8.71
CA ILE A 261 12.46 -6.12 -8.35
C ILE A 261 13.73 -6.71 -7.75
N PHE A 262 13.65 -7.21 -6.52
CA PHE A 262 14.74 -7.92 -5.85
C PHE A 262 14.39 -9.40 -5.69
N SER A 263 15.43 -10.24 -5.75
CA SER A 263 15.38 -11.63 -5.31
C SER A 263 15.36 -11.67 -3.78
N LEU A 264 14.38 -12.34 -3.19
CA LEU A 264 14.37 -12.66 -1.76
C LEU A 264 15.20 -13.90 -1.42
N ILE A 265 15.77 -14.58 -2.42
CA ILE A 265 16.73 -15.67 -2.18
C ILE A 265 18.07 -15.11 -1.72
N ASP A 266 18.57 -14.06 -2.36
CA ASP A 266 19.93 -13.54 -2.15
C ASP A 266 20.03 -12.01 -2.14
N GLN A 267 18.89 -11.31 -2.10
CA GLN A 267 18.76 -9.85 -2.01
C GLN A 267 19.32 -9.07 -3.21
N LYS A 268 19.58 -9.75 -4.34
CA LYS A 268 20.07 -9.08 -5.55
C LYS A 268 18.96 -8.34 -6.29
N LEU A 269 19.29 -7.17 -6.82
CA LEU A 269 18.46 -6.47 -7.78
C LEU A 269 18.37 -7.29 -9.07
N LEU A 270 17.16 -7.69 -9.46
CA LEU A 270 16.89 -8.45 -10.68
C LEU A 270 16.50 -7.51 -11.83
N TYR A 271 15.75 -6.46 -11.51
CA TYR A 271 15.23 -5.54 -12.51
C TYR A 271 15.04 -4.14 -11.94
N PHE A 272 15.30 -3.14 -12.77
CA PHE A 272 15.00 -1.73 -12.50
C PHE A 272 14.24 -1.16 -13.68
N LEU A 273 13.03 -0.67 -13.43
CA LEU A 273 12.25 0.11 -14.38
C LEU A 273 12.51 1.59 -14.09
N ASP A 274 13.13 2.29 -15.05
CA ASP A 274 13.28 3.73 -14.98
C ASP A 274 11.91 4.40 -14.99
N GLY A 275 11.66 5.27 -14.02
CA GLY A 275 10.40 6.00 -13.91
C GLY A 275 10.35 7.24 -14.80
N ILE A 276 11.48 7.66 -15.39
CA ILE A 276 11.48 8.80 -16.30
C ILE A 276 10.92 8.38 -17.66
N ASP A 277 9.66 8.74 -17.90
CA ASP A 277 8.99 8.61 -19.19
C ASP A 277 8.93 9.98 -19.88
N THR A 278 9.65 10.12 -20.99
CA THR A 278 9.72 11.36 -21.79
C THR A 278 8.42 11.69 -22.51
N THR A 279 7.51 10.73 -22.63
CA THR A 279 6.19 10.91 -23.24
C THR A 279 5.12 11.30 -22.22
N SER A 280 5.43 11.20 -20.92
CA SER A 280 4.51 11.56 -19.85
C SER A 280 4.33 13.07 -19.72
N TYR A 281 3.11 13.51 -19.38
CA TYR A 281 2.85 14.93 -19.07
C TYR A 281 3.54 15.39 -17.76
N ARG A 282 3.93 14.45 -16.89
CA ARG A 282 4.56 14.73 -15.60
C ARG A 282 5.94 14.08 -15.53
N LEU A 283 6.99 14.89 -15.48
CA LEU A 283 8.38 14.45 -15.42
C LEU A 283 8.86 14.01 -14.02
N TRP A 284 7.96 13.48 -13.18
CA TRP A 284 8.32 12.90 -11.88
C TRP A 284 8.15 11.39 -11.95
N GLY A 285 9.26 10.68 -12.14
CA GLY A 285 9.29 9.21 -12.33
C GLY A 285 9.09 8.39 -11.05
N ALA A 286 8.20 8.87 -10.20
CA ALA A 286 7.93 8.33 -8.89
C ALA A 286 7.06 7.08 -8.94
N PHE A 287 7.45 6.08 -8.15
CA PHE A 287 6.65 4.92 -7.78
C PHE A 287 6.38 5.00 -6.26
N ASP A 288 5.61 6.01 -5.85
CA ASP A 288 5.40 6.37 -4.42
C ASP A 288 4.27 5.59 -3.75
N SER A 289 3.55 4.79 -4.52
CA SER A 289 2.42 3.98 -4.08
C SER A 289 2.91 2.59 -3.66
N ASN A 290 2.01 1.63 -3.73
CA ASN A 290 2.33 0.22 -3.62
C ASN A 290 2.46 -0.35 -5.04
N PRO A 291 3.63 -0.90 -5.43
CA PRO A 291 3.82 -1.53 -6.72
C PRO A 291 3.24 -2.95 -6.79
#